data_AF-A0A8S9WE03-F1
#
_entry.id   AF-A0A8S9WE03-F1
#
_cell.length_a   1.000
_cell.length_b   1.000
_cell.length_c   1.000
_cell.angle_alpha   90.00
_cell.angle_beta   90.00
_cell.angle_gamma   90.00
#
_symmetry.space_group_name_H-M   'P 1'
#
loop_
_entity.id
_entity.type
_entity.pdbx_description
1 polymer ?
#
loop_
_entity_poly.entity_id
_entity_poly.type
_entity_poly.pdbx_seq_one_letter_code
_entity_poly.pdbx_strand_id
1 'polypeptide(L)'
;MNKTRAFAALMFIAVSVLAVPAYAQPGNVGHNPEYPALPQKEVTPDYLLVNGVDVSVNPGAKEATLQFDTLCPTSKAKVYYGLYVPEQEIKVPQYRRSETEELVGEDTSHSVSLNIGKFESPRYDSCNFAEVGGEVCYRIELYNPEEATSVFYDGRFRVDGDYNLVPCIIEGPFVDLVTKNSAIISWETDVATTAAVKIRGRRYTDAVTDTHHEIDITGLSRNTEYTYAVFVADEKYETYHFKTAPRKVFPKFEFAIMSDSRAGVGGGERGFAGVNYHKLSRFMAEAYNNGADFILFGGDLVNGYRLSFI
;
A
#
# COMPACT_ATOMS: atom_id res chain seq x y z
N MET A 1 -46.42 -57.70 41.04
CA MET A 1 -45.10 -58.36 41.17
C MET A 1 -44.84 -59.14 39.88
N ASN A 2 -44.19 -58.51 38.90
CA ASN A 2 -43.58 -59.21 37.77
C ASN A 2 -42.52 -58.30 37.15
N LYS A 3 -41.30 -58.83 37.13
CA LYS A 3 -40.06 -58.17 36.74
C LYS A 3 -39.98 -58.13 35.21
N THR A 4 -39.81 -56.94 34.64
CA THR A 4 -39.35 -56.82 33.25
C THR A 4 -37.99 -56.12 33.25
N ARG A 5 -37.00 -56.89 32.81
CA ARG A 5 -35.58 -56.53 32.76
C ARG A 5 -35.37 -55.42 31.72
N ALA A 6 -34.81 -54.28 32.12
CA ALA A 6 -34.29 -53.30 31.20
C ALA A 6 -32.94 -53.79 30.65
N PHE A 7 -32.89 -54.02 29.34
CA PHE A 7 -31.67 -54.31 28.59
C PHE A 7 -30.82 -53.03 28.55
N ALA A 8 -29.63 -53.07 29.17
CA ALA A 8 -28.61 -52.06 28.96
C ALA A 8 -27.89 -52.37 27.64
N ALA A 9 -28.17 -51.59 26.59
CA ALA A 9 -27.41 -51.64 25.34
C ALA A 9 -26.14 -50.81 25.52
N LEU A 10 -25.01 -51.47 25.71
CA LEU A 10 -23.69 -50.85 25.73
C LEU A 10 -23.21 -50.71 24.27
N MET A 11 -23.34 -49.51 23.70
CA MET A 11 -22.79 -49.19 22.38
C MET A 11 -21.26 -49.01 22.51
N PHE A 12 -20.49 -50.01 22.04
CA PHE A 12 -19.06 -49.82 21.81
C PHE A 12 -18.89 -49.10 20.47
N ILE A 13 -18.55 -47.80 20.52
CA ILE A 13 -18.02 -47.08 19.36
C ILE A 13 -16.55 -47.50 19.23
N ALA A 14 -16.28 -48.46 18.36
CA ALA A 14 -14.92 -48.78 17.93
C ALA A 14 -14.46 -47.68 16.96
N VAL A 15 -13.72 -46.70 17.48
CA VAL A 15 -12.95 -45.78 16.62
C VAL A 15 -11.76 -46.54 16.09
N SER A 16 -11.88 -47.11 14.90
CA SER A 16 -10.74 -47.62 14.15
C SER A 16 -9.87 -46.44 13.71
N VAL A 17 -8.88 -46.10 14.53
CA VAL A 17 -7.76 -45.25 14.12
C VAL A 17 -6.96 -46.07 13.11
N LEU A 18 -7.25 -45.88 11.83
CA LEU A 18 -6.33 -46.24 10.76
C LEU A 18 -5.11 -45.33 10.91
N ALA A 19 -4.14 -45.77 11.69
CA ALA A 19 -2.80 -45.21 11.67
C ALA A 19 -2.21 -45.53 10.30
N VAL A 20 -2.45 -44.66 9.32
CA VAL A 20 -1.63 -44.63 8.12
C VAL A 20 -0.24 -44.24 8.60
N PRO A 21 0.80 -45.09 8.45
CA PRO A 21 2.15 -44.62 8.67
C PRO A 21 2.39 -43.54 7.63
N ALA A 22 2.36 -42.28 8.06
CA ALA A 22 2.88 -41.18 7.28
C ALA A 22 4.39 -41.41 7.20
N TYR A 23 4.83 -42.21 6.23
CA TYR A 23 6.21 -42.21 5.81
C TYR A 23 6.50 -40.77 5.39
N ALA A 24 7.36 -40.10 6.16
CA ALA A 24 7.89 -38.81 5.79
C ALA A 24 8.49 -38.96 4.40
N GLN A 25 7.81 -38.40 3.40
CA GLN A 25 8.39 -38.30 2.06
C GLN A 25 9.69 -37.49 2.20
N PRO A 26 10.78 -37.88 1.52
CA PRO A 26 11.96 -37.04 1.47
C PRO A 26 11.53 -35.64 1.02
N GLY A 27 11.89 -34.61 1.79
CA GLY A 27 11.49 -33.23 1.48
C GLY A 27 12.03 -32.80 0.12
N ASN A 28 11.30 -31.93 -0.59
CA ASN A 28 11.61 -31.45 -1.95
C ASN A 28 12.80 -30.46 -2.02
N VAL A 29 13.78 -30.57 -1.11
CA VAL A 29 14.95 -29.68 -1.10
C VAL A 29 15.78 -29.91 -2.37
N GLY A 30 15.90 -28.89 -3.22
CA GLY A 30 16.68 -28.94 -4.46
C GLY A 30 15.90 -29.40 -5.71
N HIS A 31 14.61 -29.70 -5.57
CA HIS A 31 13.71 -29.94 -6.70
C HIS A 31 12.93 -28.66 -7.04
N ASN A 32 12.58 -28.49 -8.32
CA ASN A 32 11.64 -27.44 -8.70
C ASN A 32 10.30 -27.69 -7.99
N PRO A 33 9.65 -26.65 -7.43
CA PRO A 33 8.34 -26.81 -6.80
C PRO A 33 7.33 -27.31 -7.84
N GLU A 34 6.75 -28.49 -7.58
CA GLU A 34 5.55 -28.95 -8.28
C GLU A 34 4.35 -28.28 -7.60
N TYR A 35 3.73 -27.33 -8.30
CA TYR A 35 2.51 -26.69 -7.82
C TYR A 35 1.31 -27.59 -8.13
N PRO A 36 0.51 -28.00 -7.13
CA PRO A 36 -0.74 -28.69 -7.40
C PRO A 36 -1.66 -27.77 -8.23
N ALA A 37 -2.50 -28.38 -9.08
CA ALA A 37 -3.56 -27.66 -9.77
C ALA A 37 -4.63 -27.23 -8.76
N LEU A 38 -4.36 -26.13 -8.05
CA LEU A 38 -5.30 -25.52 -7.13
C LEU A 38 -6.43 -24.86 -7.95
N PRO A 39 -7.68 -24.91 -7.47
CA PRO A 39 -8.74 -24.12 -8.08
C PRO A 39 -8.31 -22.65 -8.06
N GLN A 40 -8.15 -22.08 -9.26
CA GLN A 40 -7.91 -20.65 -9.40
C GLN A 40 -9.24 -19.96 -9.12
N LYS A 41 -9.33 -19.27 -7.98
CA LYS A 41 -10.42 -18.33 -7.76
C LYS A 41 -10.13 -17.15 -8.70
N GLU A 42 -10.86 -17.06 -9.80
CA GLU A 42 -10.62 -16.09 -10.89
C GLU A 42 -10.73 -14.63 -10.43
N VAL A 43 -11.47 -14.37 -9.35
CA VAL A 43 -11.62 -13.05 -8.76
C VAL A 43 -11.65 -13.19 -7.24
N THR A 44 -10.85 -12.39 -6.54
CA THR A 44 -11.14 -12.07 -5.15
C THR A 44 -11.96 -10.78 -5.15
N PRO A 45 -13.17 -10.77 -4.56
CA PRO A 45 -14.06 -9.60 -4.51
C PRO A 45 -13.51 -8.46 -3.62
N ASP A 46 -12.22 -8.52 -3.25
CA ASP A 46 -11.54 -7.56 -2.39
C ASP A 46 -11.32 -6.21 -3.11
N TYR A 47 -11.33 -6.20 -4.44
CA TYR A 47 -11.15 -5.01 -5.27
C TYR A 47 -12.41 -4.74 -6.08
N LEU A 48 -13.21 -3.75 -5.66
CA LEU A 48 -14.43 -3.32 -6.33
C LEU A 48 -14.16 -2.34 -7.47
N LEU A 49 -13.06 -1.59 -7.44
CA LEU A 49 -12.78 -0.62 -8.50
C LEU A 49 -12.41 -1.34 -9.80
N VAL A 50 -12.97 -0.90 -10.92
CA VAL A 50 -12.64 -1.43 -12.25
C VAL A 50 -11.23 -1.01 -12.67
N ASN A 51 -10.90 0.26 -12.44
CA ASN A 51 -9.62 0.89 -12.75
C ASN A 51 -9.15 1.73 -11.55
N GLY A 52 -8.16 2.58 -11.78
CA GLY A 52 -7.80 3.64 -10.84
C GLY A 52 -8.90 4.70 -10.68
N VAL A 53 -8.58 5.73 -9.90
CA VAL A 53 -9.45 6.89 -9.67
C VAL A 53 -8.95 8.02 -10.56
N ASP A 54 -9.84 8.53 -11.41
CA ASP A 54 -9.57 9.71 -12.22
C ASP A 54 -9.75 10.96 -11.35
N VAL A 55 -8.71 11.78 -11.28
CA VAL A 55 -8.70 13.02 -10.50
C VAL A 55 -8.71 14.21 -11.45
N SER A 56 -9.65 15.12 -11.23
CA SER A 56 -9.66 16.44 -11.87
C SER A 56 -9.75 17.53 -10.81
N VAL A 57 -9.23 18.73 -11.10
CA VAL A 57 -9.31 19.87 -10.19
C VAL A 57 -9.86 21.07 -10.94
N ASN A 58 -10.77 21.79 -10.29
CA ASN A 58 -11.20 23.12 -10.69
C ASN A 58 -10.47 24.16 -9.82
N PRO A 59 -9.40 24.81 -10.31
CA PRO A 59 -8.61 25.73 -9.51
C PRO A 59 -9.41 26.93 -9.00
N GLY A 60 -10.35 27.45 -9.81
CA GLY A 60 -11.17 28.61 -9.44
C GLY A 60 -12.17 28.30 -8.32
N ALA A 61 -12.70 27.08 -8.27
CA ALA A 61 -13.55 26.61 -7.18
C ALA A 61 -12.76 26.05 -5.99
N LYS A 62 -11.48 25.72 -6.19
CA LYS A 62 -10.63 24.98 -5.24
C LYS A 62 -11.28 23.65 -4.83
N GLU A 63 -11.79 22.95 -5.84
CA GLU A 63 -12.49 21.68 -5.71
C GLU A 63 -11.80 20.61 -6.56
N ALA A 64 -11.60 19.43 -5.99
CA ALA A 64 -11.10 18.26 -6.69
C ALA A 64 -12.24 17.26 -6.87
N THR A 65 -12.42 16.70 -8.04
CA THR A 65 -13.41 15.65 -8.30
C THR A 65 -12.69 14.32 -8.48
N LEU A 66 -13.09 13.33 -7.69
CA LEU A 66 -12.69 11.93 -7.83
C LEU A 66 -13.78 11.19 -8.60
N GLN A 67 -13.42 10.59 -9.74
CA GLN A 67 -14.31 9.77 -10.54
C GLN A 67 -13.76 8.34 -10.63
N PHE A 68 -14.62 7.34 -10.46
CA PHE A 68 -14.23 5.94 -10.53
C PHE A 68 -15.44 5.06 -10.81
N ASP A 69 -15.19 3.87 -11.36
CA ASP A 69 -16.21 2.86 -11.63
C ASP A 69 -15.99 1.63 -10.74
N THR A 70 -17.10 0.96 -10.41
CA THR A 70 -17.14 -0.28 -9.62
C THR A 70 -17.60 -1.48 -10.44
N LEU A 71 -17.15 -2.68 -10.08
CA LEU A 71 -17.48 -3.94 -10.75
C LEU A 71 -18.96 -4.33 -10.65
N CYS A 72 -19.65 -3.86 -9.62
CA CYS A 72 -21.07 -4.08 -9.39
C CYS A 72 -21.69 -2.81 -8.80
N PRO A 73 -23.02 -2.59 -8.96
CA PRO A 73 -23.67 -1.43 -8.39
C PRO A 73 -23.44 -1.34 -6.88
N THR A 74 -23.00 -0.18 -6.40
CA THR A 74 -22.82 0.08 -4.98
C THR A 74 -23.59 1.33 -4.55
N SER A 75 -23.92 1.40 -3.27
CA SER A 75 -24.44 2.63 -2.68
C SER A 75 -23.40 3.76 -2.72
N LYS A 76 -23.85 4.99 -2.50
CA LYS A 76 -23.01 6.19 -2.46
C LYS A 76 -21.67 6.01 -1.72
N ALA A 77 -20.61 6.55 -2.31
CA ALA A 77 -19.29 6.57 -1.72
C ALA A 77 -19.15 7.63 -0.62
N LYS A 78 -18.27 7.36 0.35
CA LYS A 78 -17.80 8.38 1.30
C LYS A 78 -16.30 8.54 1.17
N VAL A 79 -15.82 9.77 1.01
CA VAL A 79 -14.40 10.05 0.83
C VAL A 79 -13.89 10.83 2.01
N TYR A 80 -12.86 10.32 2.68
CA TYR A 80 -12.09 11.03 3.69
C TYR A 80 -10.85 11.61 3.02
N TYR A 81 -10.49 12.87 3.29
CA TYR A 81 -9.36 13.51 2.63
C TYR A 81 -8.63 14.47 3.56
N GLY A 82 -7.37 14.74 3.21
CA GLY A 82 -6.43 15.37 4.11
C GLY A 82 -5.11 15.72 3.44
N LEU A 83 -4.16 16.13 4.29
CA LEU A 83 -2.79 16.45 3.92
C LEU A 83 -1.82 15.56 4.71
N TYR A 84 -0.58 15.53 4.27
CA TYR A 84 0.54 15.03 5.09
C TYR A 84 1.12 16.16 5.93
N VAL A 85 1.63 15.83 7.11
CA VAL A 85 2.33 16.81 7.94
C VAL A 85 3.81 16.84 7.53
N PRO A 86 4.41 18.02 7.25
CA PRO A 86 5.78 18.12 6.75
C PRO A 86 6.81 17.45 7.66
N GLU A 87 6.67 17.62 8.98
CA GLU A 87 7.63 17.15 9.99
C GLU A 87 7.60 15.62 10.20
N GLN A 88 6.67 14.92 9.57
CA GLN A 88 6.58 13.47 9.65
C GLN A 88 7.64 12.80 8.77
N GLU A 89 8.51 12.03 9.42
CA GLU A 89 9.44 11.14 8.76
C GLU A 89 8.72 9.94 8.13
N ILE A 90 7.88 9.25 8.92
CA ILE A 90 6.89 8.29 8.40
C ILE A 90 5.64 9.08 8.01
N LYS A 91 5.42 9.26 6.70
CA LYS A 91 4.26 9.98 6.17
C LYS A 91 2.96 9.21 6.46
N VAL A 92 2.19 9.70 7.43
CA VAL A 92 0.88 9.13 7.79
C VAL A 92 -0.21 10.12 7.38
N PRO A 93 -1.15 9.72 6.49
CA PRO A 93 -2.19 10.62 6.02
C PRO A 93 -3.05 11.14 7.17
N GLN A 94 -3.35 12.44 7.19
CA GLN A 94 -4.21 13.06 8.18
C GLN A 94 -5.57 13.40 7.56
N TYR A 95 -6.48 12.44 7.54
CA TYR A 95 -7.85 12.66 7.06
C TYR A 95 -8.62 13.60 7.99
N ARG A 96 -8.66 14.89 7.66
CA ARG A 96 -9.28 15.95 8.47
C ARG A 96 -10.66 16.36 7.96
N ARG A 97 -11.02 15.94 6.75
CA ARG A 97 -12.27 16.25 6.07
C ARG A 97 -12.89 14.99 5.49
N SER A 98 -14.18 15.07 5.17
CA SER A 98 -14.86 14.02 4.43
C SER A 98 -16.03 14.58 3.64
N GLU A 99 -16.27 14.05 2.45
CA GLU A 99 -17.49 14.29 1.67
C GLU A 99 -18.24 12.98 1.43
N THR A 100 -19.54 13.09 1.18
CA THR A 100 -20.37 11.95 0.76
C THR A 100 -20.90 12.24 -0.63
N GLU A 101 -20.84 11.23 -1.48
CA GLU A 101 -21.39 11.31 -2.82
C GLU A 101 -22.90 11.64 -2.81
N GLU A 102 -23.32 12.49 -3.75
CA GLU A 102 -24.72 12.80 -4.02
C GLU A 102 -25.35 11.75 -4.95
N LEU A 103 -25.40 10.49 -4.51
CA LEU A 103 -26.02 9.38 -5.24
C LEU A 103 -27.30 8.89 -4.52
N VAL A 104 -28.33 8.61 -5.32
CA VAL A 104 -29.60 8.01 -4.86
C VAL A 104 -29.72 6.60 -5.41
N GLY A 105 -29.80 5.61 -4.52
CA GLY A 105 -29.83 4.20 -4.91
C GLY A 105 -28.41 3.63 -5.02
N GLU A 106 -28.19 2.83 -6.05
CA GLU A 106 -26.93 2.17 -6.35
C GLU A 106 -26.55 2.44 -7.81
N ASP A 107 -25.26 2.60 -8.07
CA ASP A 107 -24.71 2.80 -9.41
C ASP A 107 -23.34 2.12 -9.49
N THR A 108 -22.86 1.88 -10.71
CA THR A 108 -21.49 1.44 -10.99
C THR A 108 -20.55 2.62 -11.21
N SER A 109 -21.07 3.79 -11.57
CA SER A 109 -20.23 4.98 -11.80
C SER A 109 -20.39 5.98 -10.66
N HIS A 110 -19.27 6.42 -10.11
CA HIS A 110 -19.24 7.26 -8.92
C HIS A 110 -18.45 8.54 -9.15
N SER A 111 -18.89 9.62 -8.49
CA SER A 111 -18.24 10.92 -8.55
C SER A 111 -18.37 11.67 -7.23
N VAL A 112 -17.24 12.06 -6.63
CA VAL A 112 -17.21 12.81 -5.36
C VAL A 112 -16.36 14.07 -5.50
N SER A 113 -16.96 15.22 -5.23
CA SER A 113 -16.26 16.52 -5.21
C SER A 113 -15.78 16.86 -3.81
N LEU A 114 -14.48 17.15 -3.67
CA LEU A 114 -13.78 17.48 -2.45
C LEU A 114 -13.46 18.98 -2.41
N ASN A 115 -13.85 19.67 -1.34
CA ASN A 115 -13.51 21.09 -1.16
C ASN A 115 -12.11 21.25 -0.56
N ILE A 116 -11.08 21.20 -1.41
CA ILE A 116 -9.67 21.33 -1.00
C ILE A 116 -9.29 22.76 -0.59
N GLY A 117 -10.08 23.77 -0.97
CA GLY A 117 -9.97 25.14 -0.43
C GLY A 117 -10.17 25.22 1.09
N LYS A 118 -10.79 24.20 1.71
CA LYS A 118 -10.88 24.12 3.19
C LYS A 118 -9.53 24.01 3.90
N PHE A 119 -8.46 23.64 3.19
CA PHE A 119 -7.13 23.54 3.76
C PHE A 119 -6.43 24.90 3.91
N GLU A 120 -6.98 25.99 3.36
CA GLU A 120 -6.40 27.34 3.52
C GLU A 120 -6.61 27.93 4.91
N SER A 121 -7.55 27.38 5.69
CA SER A 121 -7.80 27.94 7.02
C SER A 121 -6.61 27.63 7.93
N PRO A 122 -6.19 28.55 8.82
CA PRO A 122 -5.03 28.34 9.70
C PRO A 122 -5.10 27.08 10.59
N ARG A 123 -6.30 26.54 10.80
CA ARG A 123 -6.51 25.29 11.55
C ARG A 123 -6.10 24.03 10.78
N TYR A 124 -6.18 24.08 9.45
CA TYR A 124 -5.98 22.93 8.58
C TYR A 124 -4.76 23.08 7.66
N ASP A 125 -4.24 24.29 7.52
CA ASP A 125 -3.04 24.58 6.75
C ASP A 125 -1.77 24.06 7.46
N SER A 126 -1.52 22.76 7.31
CA SER A 126 -0.46 22.06 8.05
C SER A 126 0.89 22.09 7.33
N CYS A 127 0.93 22.48 6.07
CA CYS A 127 2.12 22.44 5.21
C CYS A 127 2.34 23.70 4.38
N ASN A 128 1.75 24.83 4.79
CA ASN A 128 1.69 26.06 4.00
C ASN A 128 0.97 25.83 2.64
N PHE A 129 -0.01 24.93 2.65
CA PHE A 129 -0.80 24.50 1.50
C PHE A 129 -1.45 25.66 0.77
N ALA A 130 -1.89 26.69 1.50
CA ALA A 130 -2.50 27.87 0.91
C ALA A 130 -1.53 28.66 0.01
N GLU A 131 -0.24 28.62 0.30
CA GLU A 131 0.79 29.36 -0.45
C GLU A 131 1.46 28.48 -1.52
N VAL A 132 1.78 27.23 -1.18
CA VAL A 132 2.63 26.37 -2.04
C VAL A 132 1.89 25.16 -2.63
N GLY A 133 0.64 24.94 -2.26
CA GLY A 133 -0.08 23.71 -2.56
C GLY A 133 0.52 22.50 -1.83
N GLY A 134 0.39 21.32 -2.42
CA GLY A 134 0.94 20.10 -1.85
C GLY A 134 0.15 18.85 -2.21
N GLU A 135 0.53 17.75 -1.56
CA GLU A 135 -0.13 16.46 -1.71
C GLU A 135 -1.42 16.42 -0.89
N VAL A 136 -2.51 16.07 -1.57
CA VAL A 136 -3.80 15.76 -0.97
C VAL A 136 -3.96 14.25 -0.98
N CYS A 137 -4.08 13.65 0.20
CA CYS A 137 -4.38 12.23 0.36
C CYS A 137 -5.89 12.03 0.55
N TYR A 138 -6.42 10.93 0.02
CA TYR A 138 -7.82 10.55 0.18
C TYR A 138 -7.97 9.05 0.45
N ARG A 139 -9.08 8.70 1.09
CA ARG A 139 -9.56 7.34 1.33
C ARG A 139 -11.03 7.27 0.93
N ILE A 140 -11.32 6.48 -0.08
CA ILE A 140 -12.67 6.14 -0.50
C ILE A 140 -13.16 4.98 0.37
N GLU A 141 -14.34 5.11 0.94
CA GLU A 141 -15.10 4.05 1.62
C GLU A 141 -16.32 3.70 0.75
N LEU A 142 -16.43 2.44 0.37
CA LEU A 142 -17.54 1.87 -0.39
C LEU A 142 -18.12 0.66 0.34
N TYR A 143 -19.41 0.43 0.19
CA TYR A 143 -20.04 -0.81 0.65
C TYR A 143 -19.99 -1.85 -0.47
N ASN A 144 -19.39 -3.01 -0.19
CA ASN A 144 -19.42 -4.18 -1.04
C ASN A 144 -20.69 -5.00 -0.73
N PRO A 145 -21.68 -5.04 -1.64
CA PRO A 145 -22.92 -5.80 -1.42
C PRO A 145 -22.71 -7.32 -1.48
N GLU A 146 -21.69 -7.82 -2.19
CA GLU A 146 -21.43 -9.26 -2.31
C GLU A 146 -20.89 -9.86 -1.01
N GLU A 147 -19.99 -9.13 -0.35
CA GLU A 147 -19.35 -9.54 0.91
C GLU A 147 -20.04 -8.93 2.15
N ALA A 148 -21.03 -8.05 1.94
CA ALA A 148 -21.71 -7.28 2.98
C ALA A 148 -20.76 -6.53 3.94
N THR A 149 -19.69 -5.94 3.39
CA THR A 149 -18.65 -5.23 4.16
C THR A 149 -18.23 -3.92 3.50
N SER A 150 -17.64 -3.00 4.27
CA SER A 150 -16.99 -1.82 3.68
C SER A 150 -15.58 -2.15 3.17
N VAL A 151 -15.26 -1.66 1.99
CA VAL A 151 -13.92 -1.69 1.38
C VAL A 151 -13.35 -0.27 1.29
N PHE A 152 -12.02 -0.19 1.25
CA PHE A 152 -11.31 1.09 1.32
C PHE A 152 -10.23 1.18 0.24
N TYR A 153 -10.15 2.33 -0.43
CA TYR A 153 -9.15 2.63 -1.44
C TYR A 153 -8.46 3.94 -1.10
N ASP A 154 -7.16 3.90 -0.88
CA ASP A 154 -6.35 5.08 -0.62
C ASP A 154 -5.73 5.56 -1.93
N GLY A 155 -5.64 6.88 -2.06
CA GLY A 155 -4.92 7.50 -3.16
C GLY A 155 -4.47 8.90 -2.77
N ARG A 156 -3.78 9.55 -3.70
CA ARG A 156 -3.27 10.90 -3.53
C ARG A 156 -3.12 11.57 -4.88
N PHE A 157 -3.18 12.89 -4.87
CA PHE A 157 -2.83 13.75 -5.99
C PHE A 157 -2.11 14.98 -5.44
N ARG A 158 -1.53 15.79 -6.32
CA ARG A 158 -0.80 16.99 -5.94
C ARG A 158 -1.31 18.21 -6.69
N VAL A 159 -1.36 19.34 -5.98
CA VAL A 159 -1.64 20.65 -6.58
C VAL A 159 -0.52 21.64 -6.25
N ASP A 160 -0.32 22.64 -7.11
CA ASP A 160 0.49 23.81 -6.81
C ASP A 160 -0.28 24.86 -5.97
N GLY A 161 0.35 25.99 -5.65
CA GLY A 161 -0.29 27.07 -4.88
C GLY A 161 -1.46 27.75 -5.60
N ASP A 162 -1.56 27.58 -6.92
CA ASP A 162 -2.65 28.06 -7.75
C ASP A 162 -3.73 26.98 -7.96
N TYR A 163 -3.65 25.85 -7.24
CA TYR A 163 -4.57 24.71 -7.33
C TYR A 163 -4.57 23.98 -8.68
N ASN A 164 -3.55 24.16 -9.52
CA ASN A 164 -3.38 23.34 -10.72
C ASN A 164 -2.87 21.96 -10.33
N LEU A 165 -3.40 20.92 -10.97
CA LEU A 165 -2.81 19.58 -10.85
C LEU A 165 -1.37 19.60 -11.34
N VAL A 166 -0.49 19.04 -10.53
CA VAL A 166 0.93 18.84 -10.85
C VAL A 166 1.28 17.38 -10.59
N PRO A 167 2.32 16.83 -11.25
CA PRO A 167 2.68 15.43 -11.09
C PRO A 167 2.89 15.03 -9.62
N CYS A 168 2.37 13.85 -9.26
CA CYS A 168 2.39 13.31 -7.92
C CYS A 168 3.11 11.97 -7.91
N ILE A 169 4.01 11.76 -6.93
CA ILE A 169 4.55 10.44 -6.65
C ILE A 169 3.47 9.64 -5.93
N ILE A 170 2.97 8.59 -6.59
CA ILE A 170 1.90 7.74 -6.07
C ILE A 170 2.44 6.52 -5.32
N GLU A 171 3.67 6.10 -5.62
CA GLU A 171 4.37 5.01 -4.94
C GLU A 171 5.86 5.32 -4.76
N GLY A 172 6.44 4.90 -3.62
CA GLY A 172 7.83 5.19 -3.24
C GLY A 172 8.02 6.63 -2.71
N PRO A 173 9.23 7.21 -2.85
CA PRO A 173 10.43 6.58 -3.39
C PRO A 173 10.96 5.46 -2.50
N PHE A 174 11.35 4.35 -3.11
CA PHE A 174 12.03 3.26 -2.43
C PHE A 174 13.54 3.37 -2.62
N VAL A 175 14.28 2.82 -1.66
CA VAL A 175 15.74 2.70 -1.72
C VAL A 175 16.09 1.22 -1.73
N ASP A 176 16.39 0.72 -2.91
CA ASP A 176 16.59 -0.69 -3.18
C ASP A 176 18.07 -1.02 -3.43
N LEU A 177 18.38 -2.31 -3.32
CA LEU A 177 19.70 -2.88 -3.62
C LEU A 177 20.88 -2.08 -3.04
N VAL A 178 20.72 -1.59 -1.81
CA VAL A 178 21.75 -0.79 -1.14
C VAL A 178 23.01 -1.63 -0.92
N THR A 179 24.09 -1.22 -1.57
CA THR A 179 25.41 -1.83 -1.41
C THR A 179 26.34 -0.92 -0.60
N LYS A 180 27.61 -1.30 -0.52
CA LYS A 180 28.68 -0.49 0.07
C LYS A 180 29.00 0.78 -0.72
N ASN A 181 28.57 0.88 -1.97
CA ASN A 181 28.96 1.97 -2.88
C ASN A 181 27.89 2.35 -3.92
N SER A 182 26.69 1.80 -3.81
CA SER A 182 25.56 2.10 -4.70
C SER A 182 24.23 1.91 -3.98
N ALA A 183 23.17 2.44 -4.58
CA ALA A 183 21.78 2.16 -4.26
C ALA A 183 20.94 2.45 -5.52
N ILE A 184 19.76 1.83 -5.60
CA ILE A 184 18.75 2.16 -6.59
C ILE A 184 17.67 2.97 -5.90
N ILE A 185 17.24 4.06 -6.51
CA ILE A 185 16.10 4.84 -6.04
C ILE A 185 15.00 4.73 -7.08
N SER A 186 13.85 4.20 -6.67
CA SER A 186 12.72 3.90 -7.56
C SER A 186 11.43 4.57 -7.07
N TRP A 187 10.56 5.00 -7.97
CA TRP A 187 9.23 5.54 -7.64
C TRP A 187 8.29 5.51 -8.83
N GLU A 188 6.99 5.67 -8.57
CA GLU A 188 5.97 5.82 -9.61
C GLU A 188 5.27 7.18 -9.52
N THR A 189 4.95 7.75 -10.67
CA THR A 189 4.19 8.99 -10.83
C THR A 189 2.84 8.74 -11.49
N ASP A 190 1.86 9.59 -11.20
CA ASP A 190 0.50 9.53 -11.75
C ASP A 190 0.43 9.85 -13.26
N VAL A 191 1.38 10.62 -13.76
CA VAL A 191 1.53 10.97 -15.18
C VAL A 191 2.98 10.81 -15.62
N ALA A 192 3.23 10.61 -16.91
CA ALA A 192 4.59 10.44 -17.40
C ALA A 192 5.43 11.71 -17.18
N THR A 193 6.59 11.60 -16.52
CA THR A 193 7.47 12.74 -16.20
C THR A 193 8.94 12.48 -16.49
N THR A 194 9.75 13.53 -16.49
CA THR A 194 11.20 13.37 -16.32
C THR A 194 11.53 13.18 -14.84
N ALA A 195 12.53 12.34 -14.55
CA ALA A 195 12.92 11.99 -13.20
C ALA A 195 14.40 12.30 -12.95
N ALA A 196 14.71 12.79 -11.75
CA ALA A 196 16.08 12.95 -11.32
C ALA A 196 16.29 12.82 -9.82
N VAL A 197 17.47 12.34 -9.42
CA VAL A 197 17.95 12.35 -8.05
C VAL A 197 19.17 13.25 -7.94
N LYS A 198 19.19 14.15 -6.96
CA LYS A 198 20.38 14.94 -6.61
C LYS A 198 20.95 14.49 -5.26
N ILE A 199 22.19 14.04 -5.28
CA ILE A 199 22.93 13.55 -4.10
C ILE A 199 24.36 14.08 -4.15
N ARG A 200 24.82 14.70 -3.06
CA ARG A 200 26.17 15.34 -2.95
C ARG A 200 26.51 16.28 -4.11
N GLY A 201 25.52 17.05 -4.56
CA GLY A 201 25.69 17.98 -5.68
C GLY A 201 25.76 17.33 -7.07
N ARG A 202 25.77 16.00 -7.17
CA ARG A 202 25.63 15.27 -8.44
C ARG A 202 24.15 15.05 -8.75
N ARG A 203 23.76 15.22 -10.01
CA ARG A 203 22.41 14.91 -10.52
C ARG A 203 22.49 13.64 -11.36
N TYR A 204 21.63 12.68 -11.05
CA TYR A 204 21.38 11.47 -11.80
C TYR A 204 19.99 11.63 -12.40
N THR A 205 19.83 11.35 -13.69
CA THR A 205 18.57 11.53 -14.40
C THR A 205 18.16 10.22 -15.02
N ASP A 206 16.86 9.97 -15.08
CA ASP A 206 16.32 8.96 -15.96
C ASP A 206 16.51 9.39 -17.42
N ALA A 207 16.64 8.43 -18.33
CA ALA A 207 16.82 8.67 -19.75
C ALA A 207 15.49 8.85 -20.49
N VAL A 208 14.38 8.46 -19.87
CA VAL A 208 13.04 8.44 -20.49
C VAL A 208 12.05 9.30 -19.72
N THR A 209 10.98 9.68 -20.41
CA THR A 209 9.77 10.23 -19.80
C THR A 209 8.77 9.09 -19.66
N ASP A 210 8.51 8.69 -18.42
CA ASP A 210 7.69 7.52 -18.09
C ASP A 210 6.97 7.77 -16.76
N THR A 211 6.07 6.88 -16.34
CA THR A 211 5.45 6.91 -15.00
C THR A 211 6.29 6.14 -13.98
N HIS A 212 7.02 5.12 -14.42
CA HIS A 212 7.91 4.32 -13.59
C HIS A 212 9.36 4.78 -13.73
N HIS A 213 10.01 5.07 -12.61
CA HIS A 213 11.38 5.58 -12.60
C HIS A 213 12.28 4.74 -11.72
N GLU A 214 13.46 4.42 -12.25
CA GLU A 214 14.52 3.71 -11.53
C GLU A 214 15.87 4.38 -11.81
N ILE A 215 16.52 4.90 -10.76
CA ILE A 215 17.78 5.65 -10.89
C ILE A 215 18.90 4.98 -10.09
N ASP A 216 19.89 4.48 -10.83
CA ASP A 216 21.14 3.93 -10.30
C ASP A 216 22.07 5.02 -9.74
N ILE A 217 22.30 4.98 -8.43
CA ILE A 217 23.28 5.84 -7.76
C ILE A 217 24.56 5.06 -7.51
N THR A 218 25.70 5.56 -7.99
CA THR A 218 27.00 4.90 -7.84
C THR A 218 28.07 5.82 -7.25
N GLY A 219 29.22 5.24 -6.89
CA GLY A 219 30.36 5.99 -6.35
C GLY A 219 30.16 6.50 -4.93
N LEU A 220 29.29 5.82 -4.16
CA LEU A 220 29.04 6.13 -2.76
C LEU A 220 30.16 5.57 -1.87
N SER A 221 30.36 6.21 -0.73
CA SER A 221 31.16 5.70 0.37
C SER A 221 30.31 4.73 1.19
N ARG A 222 30.93 3.66 1.68
CA ARG A 222 30.32 2.67 2.56
C ARG A 222 29.97 3.24 3.94
N ASN A 223 29.02 2.63 4.63
CA ASN A 223 28.60 3.01 5.99
C ASN A 223 28.41 4.52 6.14
N THR A 224 27.86 5.16 5.11
CA THR A 224 27.73 6.62 5.04
C THR A 224 26.28 6.93 4.83
N GLU A 225 25.78 7.83 5.66
CA GLU A 225 24.44 8.38 5.52
C GLU A 225 24.43 9.47 4.44
N TYR A 226 23.41 9.42 3.61
CA TYR A 226 23.22 10.30 2.47
C TYR A 226 21.84 10.92 2.52
N THR A 227 21.81 12.24 2.41
CA THR A 227 20.61 12.99 2.04
C THR A 227 20.57 13.14 0.52
N TYR A 228 19.41 12.90 -0.08
CA TYR A 228 19.17 13.08 -1.51
C TYR A 228 17.83 13.79 -1.75
N ALA A 229 17.74 14.53 -2.84
CA ALA A 229 16.50 15.17 -3.28
C ALA A 229 15.99 14.49 -4.56
N VAL A 230 14.71 14.15 -4.57
CA VAL A 230 13.99 13.66 -5.76
C VAL A 230 13.42 14.84 -6.52
N PHE A 231 13.46 14.75 -7.84
CA PHE A 231 12.90 15.73 -8.76
C PHE A 231 11.95 15.02 -9.73
N VAL A 232 10.80 15.64 -9.96
CA VAL A 232 9.74 15.19 -10.86
C VAL A 232 9.42 16.35 -11.79
N ALA A 233 9.49 16.13 -13.11
CA ALA A 233 9.36 17.19 -14.11
C ALA A 233 10.30 18.39 -13.85
N ASP A 234 11.56 18.09 -13.48
CA ASP A 234 12.61 19.05 -13.09
C ASP A 234 12.34 19.92 -11.85
N GLU A 235 11.17 19.82 -11.23
CA GLU A 235 10.84 20.45 -9.97
C GLU A 235 11.26 19.59 -8.78
N LYS A 236 11.73 20.21 -7.70
CA LYS A 236 12.12 19.48 -6.49
C LYS A 236 10.85 18.90 -5.85
N TYR A 237 10.80 17.58 -5.72
CA TYR A 237 9.68 16.90 -5.09
C TYR A 237 9.80 16.93 -3.56
N GLU A 238 10.80 16.22 -3.02
CA GLU A 238 11.08 16.16 -1.59
C GLU A 238 12.54 15.68 -1.34
N THR A 239 12.99 15.77 -0.10
CA THR A 239 14.29 15.30 0.40
C THR A 239 14.14 14.08 1.28
N TYR A 240 14.98 13.08 1.03
CA TYR A 240 14.99 11.80 1.72
C TYR A 240 16.41 11.46 2.16
N HIS A 241 16.57 10.34 2.87
CA HIS A 241 17.87 9.86 3.28
C HIS A 241 17.96 8.33 3.25
N PHE A 242 19.18 7.82 3.13
CA PHE A 242 19.50 6.40 3.30
C PHE A 242 20.95 6.24 3.76
N LYS A 243 21.29 5.04 4.22
CA LYS A 243 22.65 4.71 4.66
C LYS A 243 23.18 3.52 3.85
N THR A 244 24.37 3.68 3.28
CA THR A 244 25.02 2.58 2.56
C THR A 244 25.47 1.47 3.51
N ALA A 245 25.46 0.24 3.00
CA ALA A 245 25.92 -0.92 3.78
C ALA A 245 27.40 -0.76 4.19
N PRO A 246 27.80 -1.21 5.38
CA PRO A 246 29.21 -1.22 5.77
C PRO A 246 29.95 -2.40 5.13
N ARG A 247 31.19 -2.62 5.57
CA ARG A 247 32.01 -3.77 5.15
C ARG A 247 31.47 -5.05 5.82
N LYS A 248 31.85 -6.24 5.29
CA LYS A 248 31.46 -7.59 5.79
C LYS A 248 31.58 -7.83 7.31
N VAL A 249 32.23 -6.96 8.07
CA VAL A 249 32.32 -7.04 9.53
C VAL A 249 31.44 -5.94 10.10
N PHE A 250 30.19 -6.29 10.41
CA PHE A 250 29.35 -5.52 11.32
C PHE A 250 29.62 -6.05 12.73
N PRO A 251 30.09 -5.23 13.69
CA PRO A 251 30.20 -5.69 15.07
C PRO A 251 28.82 -5.96 15.70
N LYS A 252 27.76 -5.33 15.19
CA LYS A 252 26.36 -5.51 15.56
C LYS A 252 25.47 -5.06 14.40
N PHE A 253 24.39 -5.77 14.11
CA PHE A 253 23.31 -5.31 13.23
C PHE A 253 21.97 -5.62 13.90
N GLU A 254 20.94 -4.86 13.55
CA GLU A 254 19.56 -5.05 13.99
C GLU A 254 18.69 -5.30 12.76
N PHE A 255 17.77 -6.26 12.84
CA PHE A 255 16.87 -6.58 11.73
C PHE A 255 15.49 -6.92 12.26
N ALA A 256 14.48 -6.69 11.44
CA ALA A 256 13.12 -7.11 11.71
C ALA A 256 12.71 -8.22 10.73
N ILE A 257 11.84 -9.12 11.17
CA ILE A 257 11.32 -10.21 10.33
C ILE A 257 9.81 -10.31 10.46
N MET A 258 9.14 -10.46 9.32
CA MET A 258 7.72 -10.73 9.21
C MET A 258 7.46 -11.69 8.04
N SER A 259 6.33 -12.37 8.08
CA SER A 259 5.79 -13.21 7.00
C SER A 259 4.26 -13.18 7.10
N ASP A 260 3.57 -13.62 6.05
CA ASP A 260 2.12 -13.89 6.10
C ASP A 260 1.28 -12.67 6.48
N SER A 261 1.29 -11.68 5.60
CA SER A 261 0.55 -10.42 5.73
C SER A 261 -0.61 -10.28 4.75
N ARG A 262 -1.04 -11.37 4.12
CA ARG A 262 -2.30 -11.44 3.37
C ARG A 262 -3.48 -10.83 4.14
N ALA A 263 -4.51 -10.42 3.42
CA ALA A 263 -5.75 -9.93 4.01
C ALA A 263 -6.30 -10.95 5.00
N GLY A 264 -6.61 -10.48 6.21
CA GLY A 264 -7.27 -11.22 7.27
C GLY A 264 -8.77 -10.94 7.32
N VAL A 265 -9.45 -11.73 8.15
CA VAL A 265 -10.89 -11.57 8.42
C VAL A 265 -11.20 -10.30 9.22
N GLY A 266 -12.40 -9.76 9.03
CA GLY A 266 -12.93 -8.62 9.79
C GLY A 266 -12.91 -7.28 9.07
N GLY A 267 -12.53 -7.24 7.78
CA GLY A 267 -12.60 -6.06 6.92
C GLY A 267 -11.71 -4.89 7.37
N GLY A 268 -11.93 -3.73 6.74
CA GLY A 268 -11.17 -2.51 7.03
C GLY A 268 -9.66 -2.71 6.89
N GLU A 269 -8.88 -2.20 7.84
CA GLU A 269 -7.42 -2.33 7.83
C GLU A 269 -6.90 -3.78 7.92
N ARG A 270 -7.76 -4.76 8.24
CA ARG A 270 -7.35 -6.18 8.22
C ARG A 270 -7.44 -6.79 6.83
N GLY A 271 -8.20 -6.19 5.91
CA GLY A 271 -8.33 -6.66 4.53
C GLY A 271 -8.33 -5.47 3.58
N PHE A 272 -7.18 -4.81 3.49
CA PHE A 272 -6.98 -3.60 2.69
C PHE A 272 -6.05 -3.93 1.52
N ALA A 273 -6.52 -3.79 0.28
CA ALA A 273 -5.75 -4.08 -0.94
C ALA A 273 -5.02 -5.45 -0.91
N GLY A 274 -5.68 -6.48 -0.38
CA GLY A 274 -5.11 -7.83 -0.30
C GLY A 274 -4.06 -8.03 0.82
N VAL A 275 -3.86 -7.05 1.71
CA VAL A 275 -2.96 -7.16 2.87
C VAL A 275 -3.68 -6.91 4.20
N ASN A 276 -3.13 -7.43 5.29
CA ASN A 276 -3.43 -7.03 6.66
C ASN A 276 -2.67 -5.74 6.99
N TYR A 277 -3.14 -4.64 6.41
CA TYR A 277 -2.53 -3.30 6.53
C TYR A 277 -2.29 -2.91 7.99
N HIS A 278 -3.20 -3.25 8.89
CA HIS A 278 -3.07 -2.99 10.32
C HIS A 278 -1.80 -3.59 10.94
N LYS A 279 -1.48 -4.84 10.59
CA LYS A 279 -0.29 -5.54 11.10
C LYS A 279 0.96 -5.10 10.35
N LEU A 280 0.89 -5.01 9.02
CA LEU A 280 2.01 -4.63 8.18
C LEU A 280 2.52 -3.22 8.50
N SER A 281 1.63 -2.23 8.53
CA SER A 281 2.02 -0.83 8.81
C SER A 281 2.66 -0.67 10.19
N ARG A 282 2.10 -1.32 11.21
CA ARG A 282 2.67 -1.31 12.58
C ARG A 282 4.02 -1.98 12.64
N PHE A 283 4.18 -3.13 12.00
CA PHE A 283 5.47 -3.80 11.92
C PHE A 283 6.53 -2.91 11.25
N MET A 284 6.21 -2.30 10.10
CA MET A 284 7.15 -1.42 9.39
C MET A 284 7.52 -0.20 10.23
N ALA A 285 6.53 0.44 10.88
CA ALA A 285 6.79 1.58 11.76
C ALA A 285 7.62 1.21 12.99
N GLU A 286 7.37 0.05 13.61
CA GLU A 286 8.16 -0.43 14.74
C GLU A 286 9.58 -0.83 14.31
N ALA A 287 9.75 -1.50 13.17
CA ALA A 287 11.06 -1.82 12.62
C ALA A 287 11.88 -0.54 12.38
N TYR A 288 11.26 0.48 11.79
CA TYR A 288 11.87 1.79 11.59
C TYR A 288 12.27 2.45 12.91
N ASN A 289 11.32 2.59 13.84
CA ASN A 289 11.53 3.29 15.11
C ASN A 289 12.54 2.60 16.03
N ASN A 290 12.68 1.27 15.91
CA ASN A 290 13.71 0.51 16.64
C ASN A 290 15.07 0.50 15.92
N GLY A 291 15.20 1.14 14.76
CA GLY A 291 16.49 1.26 14.06
C GLY A 291 16.93 -0.02 13.33
N ALA A 292 15.99 -0.82 12.80
CA ALA A 292 16.33 -1.98 12.00
C ALA A 292 17.17 -1.58 10.77
N ASP A 293 18.32 -2.22 10.57
CA ASP A 293 19.20 -2.01 9.42
C ASP A 293 18.60 -2.60 8.13
N PHE A 294 17.80 -3.65 8.25
CA PHE A 294 17.04 -4.26 7.14
C PHE A 294 15.84 -5.07 7.65
N ILE A 295 14.91 -5.32 6.74
CA ILE A 295 13.70 -6.13 6.99
C ILE A 295 13.77 -7.38 6.12
N LEU A 296 13.52 -8.55 6.73
CA LEU A 296 13.29 -9.80 6.02
C LEU A 296 11.79 -10.08 5.97
N PHE A 297 11.23 -10.11 4.76
CA PHE A 297 9.85 -10.52 4.56
C PHE A 297 9.81 -11.92 3.92
N GLY A 298 9.34 -12.92 4.68
CA GLY A 298 9.49 -14.34 4.36
C GLY A 298 8.62 -14.87 3.22
N GLY A 299 7.59 -14.12 2.80
CA GLY A 299 6.63 -14.53 1.79
C GLY A 299 5.19 -14.24 2.23
N ASP A 300 4.23 -14.47 1.33
CA ASP A 300 2.80 -14.26 1.57
C ASP A 300 2.47 -12.83 2.05
N LEU A 301 3.08 -11.83 1.42
CA LEU A 301 2.84 -10.41 1.71
C LEU A 301 1.39 -10.00 1.40
N VAL A 302 0.88 -10.43 0.25
CA VAL A 302 -0.42 -10.04 -0.32
C VAL A 302 -1.17 -11.28 -0.81
N ASN A 303 -2.50 -11.19 -0.89
CA ASN A 303 -3.40 -12.27 -1.34
C ASN A 303 -2.97 -12.90 -2.68
N GLY A 304 -2.38 -12.11 -3.59
CA GLY A 304 -1.67 -12.62 -4.76
C GLY A 304 -2.56 -13.19 -5.87
N TYR A 305 -3.72 -12.59 -6.15
CA TYR A 305 -4.59 -13.00 -7.25
C TYR A 305 -4.52 -11.97 -8.39
N ARG A 306 -4.11 -12.43 -9.58
CA ARG A 306 -4.19 -11.62 -10.81
C ARG A 306 -5.63 -11.63 -11.31
N LEU A 307 -6.13 -10.47 -11.73
CA LEU A 307 -7.05 -10.45 -12.86
C LEU A 307 -6.21 -10.78 -14.10
N SER A 308 -6.50 -11.90 -14.76
CA SER A 308 -5.98 -12.13 -16.10
C SER A 308 -6.73 -11.20 -17.07
N PHE A 309 -6.19 -10.00 -17.29
CA PHE A 309 -6.48 -9.22 -18.49
C PHE A 309 -5.14 -8.79 -19.10
N ILE A 310 -4.80 -9.47 -20.20
CA ILE A 310 -3.96 -8.93 -21.27
C ILE A 310 -4.94 -8.47 -22.35
#